data_AF-A0A4R5LMR7-F1
#
_entry.id   AF-A0A4R5LMR7-F1
#
_cell.length_a   1.000
_cell.length_b   1.000
_cell.length_c   1.000
_cell.angle_alpha   90.00
_cell.angle_beta   90.00
_cell.angle_gamma   90.00
#
_symmetry.space_group_name_H-M   'P 1'
#
loop_
_entity.id
_entity.type
_entity.pdbx_description
1 polymer ?
#
loop_
_entity_poly.entity_id
_entity_poly.type
_entity_poly.pdbx_seq_one_letter_code
_entity_poly.pdbx_strand_id
1 'polypeptide(L)'
;MQINTHEELVTRVSEEMNRRSYVFTVVATIFLPLGFFTGLMGINVGGMPGVDADAAFWIVVAMCAGIMVALALLFRLNRWL
;
A
#
# COMPACT_ATOMS: atom_id res chain seq x y z
N MET A 1 1.89 43.72 -5.26
CA MET A 1 0.89 42.75 -4.74
C MET A 1 0.70 41.51 -5.63
N GLN A 2 1.10 41.48 -6.91
CA GLN A 2 0.87 40.32 -7.80
C GLN A 2 1.82 39.11 -7.61
N ILE A 3 2.97 39.27 -6.94
CA ILE A 3 3.93 38.16 -6.77
C ILE A 3 3.37 37.08 -5.84
N ASN A 4 2.62 37.47 -4.81
CA ASN A 4 2.10 36.55 -3.80
C ASN A 4 1.03 35.59 -4.35
N THR A 5 0.18 36.03 -5.31
CA THR A 5 -0.88 35.17 -5.87
C THR A 5 -0.35 34.03 -6.74
N HIS A 6 0.76 34.25 -7.47
CA HIS A 6 1.40 33.20 -8.25
C HIS A 6 2.06 32.16 -7.33
N GLU A 7 2.74 32.61 -6.28
CA GLU A 7 3.34 31.75 -5.26
C GLU A 7 2.28 30.95 -4.49
N GLU A 8 1.14 31.57 -4.13
CA GLU A 8 0.00 30.88 -3.51
C GLU A 8 -0.61 29.82 -4.42
N LEU A 9 -0.77 30.11 -5.72
CA LEU A 9 -1.27 29.14 -6.70
C LEU A 9 -0.32 27.96 -6.85
N VAL A 10 0.98 28.23 -7.00
CA VAL A 10 2.02 27.19 -7.11
C VAL A 10 2.08 26.35 -5.83
N THR A 11 1.99 26.98 -4.66
CA THR A 11 1.93 26.29 -3.37
C THR A 11 0.71 25.37 -3.28
N ARG A 12 -0.49 25.85 -3.63
CA ARG A 12 -1.71 25.02 -3.64
C ARG A 12 -1.63 23.85 -4.62
N VAL A 13 -1.11 24.06 -5.82
CA VAL A 13 -0.91 22.99 -6.81
C VAL A 13 0.11 21.96 -6.29
N SER A 14 1.19 22.43 -5.65
CA SER A 14 2.21 21.58 -5.04
C SER A 14 1.64 20.75 -3.88
N GLU A 15 0.82 21.35 -3.01
CA GLU A 15 0.13 20.65 -1.91
C GLU A 15 -0.80 19.54 -2.42
N GLU A 16 -1.63 19.85 -3.43
CA GLU A 16 -2.51 18.86 -4.07
C GLU A 16 -1.72 17.74 -4.75
N MET A 17 -0.62 18.08 -5.43
CA MET A 17 0.26 17.10 -6.03
C MET A 17 0.93 16.20 -4.98
N ASN A 18 1.43 16.79 -3.90
CA ASN A 18 2.06 16.03 -2.82
C ASN A 18 1.06 15.09 -2.15
N ARG A 19 -0.18 15.53 -1.93
CA ARG A 19 -1.25 14.71 -1.40
C ARG A 19 -1.60 13.54 -2.33
N ARG A 20 -1.68 13.76 -3.65
CA ARG A 20 -1.92 12.69 -4.63
C ARG A 20 -0.77 11.71 -4.70
N SER A 21 0.47 12.20 -4.78
CA SER A 21 1.68 11.38 -4.79
C SER A 21 1.79 10.53 -3.54
N TYR A 22 1.48 11.09 -2.37
CA TYR A 22 1.44 10.34 -1.13
C TYR A 22 0.47 9.16 -1.21
N VAL A 23 -0.76 9.37 -1.69
CA VAL A 23 -1.73 8.27 -1.84
C VAL A 23 -1.19 7.18 -2.77
N PHE A 24 -0.52 7.54 -3.87
CA PHE A 24 0.10 6.53 -4.76
C PHE A 24 1.25 5.78 -4.10
N THR A 25 2.13 6.47 -3.36
CA THR A 25 3.23 5.82 -2.62
C THR A 25 2.68 4.84 -1.61
N VAL A 26 1.65 5.25 -0.87
CA VAL A 26 0.96 4.38 0.07
C VAL A 26 0.44 3.14 -0.62
N VAL A 27 -0.35 3.30 -1.70
CA VAL A 27 -0.88 2.17 -2.45
C VAL A 27 0.26 1.24 -2.91
N ALA A 28 1.35 1.78 -3.46
CA ALA A 28 2.50 0.99 -3.88
C ALA A 28 3.16 0.23 -2.70
N THR A 29 3.35 0.87 -1.54
CA THR A 29 3.91 0.23 -0.34
C THR A 29 3.06 -0.94 0.15
N ILE A 30 1.75 -0.92 -0.10
CA ILE A 30 0.83 -2.02 0.24
C ILE A 30 0.87 -3.12 -0.82
N PHE A 31 0.67 -2.74 -2.08
CA PHE A 31 0.48 -3.69 -3.18
C PHE A 31 1.77 -4.36 -3.64
N LEU A 32 2.93 -3.72 -3.50
CA LEU A 32 4.21 -4.29 -3.92
C LEU A 32 4.57 -5.56 -3.11
N PRO A 33 4.62 -5.54 -1.76
CA PRO A 33 4.93 -6.75 -0.98
C PRO A 33 3.83 -7.81 -1.10
N LEU A 34 2.56 -7.41 -1.09
CA LEU A 34 1.43 -8.33 -1.27
C LEU A 34 1.48 -9.00 -2.65
N GLY A 35 1.67 -8.21 -3.71
CA GLY A 35 1.76 -8.67 -5.09
C GLY A 35 2.97 -9.58 -5.33
N PHE A 36 4.12 -9.27 -4.73
CA PHE A 36 5.28 -10.16 -4.74
C PHE A 36 4.96 -11.51 -4.08
N PHE A 37 4.35 -11.48 -2.89
CA PHE A 37 4.01 -12.69 -2.15
C PHE A 37 2.99 -13.57 -2.89
N THR A 38 1.90 -12.99 -3.39
CA THR A 38 0.91 -13.73 -4.19
C THR A 38 1.47 -14.18 -5.54
N GLY A 39 2.38 -13.40 -6.13
CA GLY A 39 3.09 -13.76 -7.35
C GLY A 39 3.98 -14.98 -7.15
N LEU A 40 4.76 -15.02 -6.08
CA LEU A 40 5.61 -16.15 -5.68
C LEU A 40 4.81 -17.46 -5.55
N MET A 41 3.62 -17.40 -4.95
CA MET A 41 2.70 -18.56 -4.86
C MET A 41 2.19 -19.01 -6.25
N GLY A 42 1.94 -18.06 -7.16
CA GLY A 42 1.38 -18.33 -8.49
C GLY A 42 2.35 -19.00 -9.47
N ILE A 43 3.66 -18.88 -9.27
CA ILE A 43 4.69 -19.49 -10.14
C ILE A 43 4.87 -20.99 -9.90
N ASN A 44 4.05 -21.60 -9.02
CA ASN A 44 4.13 -23.01 -8.64
C ASN A 44 5.56 -23.40 -8.24
N VAL A 45 6.20 -22.58 -7.40
CA VAL A 45 7.56 -22.80 -6.94
C VAL A 45 7.58 -24.12 -6.15
N GLY A 46 8.11 -25.17 -6.76
CA GLY A 46 8.19 -26.49 -6.14
C GLY A 46 8.98 -26.46 -4.84
N GLY A 47 8.49 -27.15 -3.80
CA GLY A 47 9.16 -27.23 -2.50
C GLY A 47 9.04 -25.98 -1.63
N MET A 48 8.10 -25.08 -1.94
CA MET A 48 7.83 -23.90 -1.12
C MET A 48 7.45 -24.33 0.32
N PRO A 49 8.04 -23.75 1.37
CA PRO A 49 7.78 -24.19 2.73
C PRO A 49 6.30 -23.95 3.09
N GLY A 50 5.59 -25.03 3.40
CA GLY A 50 4.19 -25.00 3.83
C GLY A 50 3.16 -25.34 2.77
N VAL A 51 3.46 -25.46 1.46
CA VAL A 51 2.43 -25.80 0.44
C VAL A 51 1.74 -27.15 0.63
N ASP A 52 2.40 -28.11 1.28
CA ASP A 52 1.82 -29.44 1.56
C ASP A 52 0.84 -29.42 2.74
N ALA A 53 0.71 -28.30 3.46
CA ALA A 53 -0.23 -28.17 4.56
C ALA A 53 -1.58 -27.63 4.06
N ASP A 54 -2.68 -28.32 4.39
CA ASP A 54 -4.05 -27.89 4.04
C ASP A 54 -4.38 -26.45 4.47
N ALA A 55 -3.71 -25.96 5.52
CA ALA A 55 -3.89 -24.62 6.07
C ALA A 55 -3.10 -23.52 5.32
N ALA A 56 -2.16 -23.85 4.43
CA ALA A 56 -1.23 -22.91 3.83
C ALA A 56 -1.92 -21.76 3.09
N PHE A 57 -2.93 -22.10 2.28
CA PHE A 57 -3.75 -21.12 1.59
C PHE A 57 -4.41 -20.13 2.57
N TRP A 58 -5.00 -20.65 3.65
CA TRP A 58 -5.68 -19.84 4.66
C TRP A 58 -4.71 -18.96 5.46
N ILE A 59 -3.51 -19.45 5.76
CA ILE A 59 -2.46 -18.65 6.42
C ILE A 59 -2.07 -17.45 5.55
N VAL A 60 -1.88 -17.67 4.25
CA VAL A 60 -1.59 -16.61 3.28
C VAL A 60 -2.72 -15.59 3.21
N VAL A 61 -3.97 -16.06 3.09
CA VAL A 61 -5.16 -15.18 3.06
C VAL A 61 -5.26 -14.36 4.34
N ALA A 62 -5.07 -14.99 5.52
CA ALA A 62 -5.10 -14.31 6.81
C ALA A 62 -3.97 -13.28 6.94
N MET A 63 -2.76 -13.58 6.44
CA MET A 63 -1.63 -12.65 6.42
C MET A 63 -1.94 -11.43 5.53
N CYS A 64 -2.44 -11.64 4.32
CA CYS A 64 -2.83 -10.56 3.41
C CYS A 64 -3.93 -9.69 4.01
N ALA A 65 -4.97 -10.31 4.60
CA ALA A 65 -6.03 -9.60 5.29
C ALA A 65 -5.51 -8.81 6.50
N GLY A 66 -4.61 -9.42 7.29
CA GLY A 66 -3.97 -8.77 8.44
C GLY A 66 -3.14 -7.55 8.05
N ILE A 67 -2.36 -7.65 6.98
CA ILE A 67 -1.61 -6.52 6.40
C ILE A 67 -2.57 -5.41 5.99
N MET A 68 -3.65 -5.75 5.28
CA MET A 68 -4.65 -4.79 4.82
C MET A 68 -5.32 -4.05 6.00
N VAL A 69 -5.67 -4.77 7.07
CA VAL A 69 -6.23 -4.20 8.31
C VAL A 69 -5.20 -3.33 9.03
N ALA A 70 -3.96 -3.80 9.19
CA ALA A 70 -2.89 -3.05 9.86
C ALA A 70 -2.62 -1.71 9.17
N LEU A 71 -2.61 -1.72 7.83
CA LEU A 71 -2.47 -0.50 7.03
C LEU A 71 -3.70 0.39 7.18
N ALA A 72 -4.92 -0.12 7.03
CA ALA A 72 -6.14 0.66 7.25
C ALA A 72 -6.18 1.33 8.64
N LEU A 73 -5.70 0.62 9.67
CA LEU A 73 -5.55 1.17 11.01
C LEU A 73 -4.47 2.26 11.07
N LEU A 74 -3.29 2.05 10.49
CA LEU A 74 -2.22 3.06 10.40
C LEU A 74 -2.73 4.35 9.73
N PHE A 75 -3.47 4.21 8.63
CA PHE A 75 -4.11 5.33 7.94
C PHE A 75 -5.10 6.09 8.82
N ARG A 76 -5.94 5.33 9.54
CA ARG A 76 -6.94 5.88 10.46
C ARG A 76 -6.29 6.57 11.67
N LEU A 77 -5.24 6.00 12.22
CA LEU A 77 -4.53 6.54 13.40
C LEU A 77 -3.80 7.82 13.07
N ASN A 78 -3.17 7.90 11.89
CA ASN A 78 -2.47 9.11 11.51
C ASN A 78 -3.42 10.26 11.10
N ARG A 79 -4.75 10.04 11.02
CA ARG A 79 -5.76 11.01 10.52
C ARG A 79 -5.52 11.45 9.06
N TRP A 80 -4.92 10.59 8.24
CA TRP A 80 -4.76 10.88 6.80
C TRP A 80 -6.04 10.54 6.02
N LEU A 81 -7.00 9.89 6.69
CA LEU A 81 -8.38 9.61 6.29
C LEU A 81 -9.34 10.18 7.33
#